data_AF-A0A351TJ04-F1
#
_entry.id   AF-A0A351TJ04-F1
#
_cell.length_a   1.000
_cell.length_b   1.000
_cell.length_c   1.000
_cell.angle_alpha   90.00
_cell.angle_beta   90.00
_cell.angle_gamma   90.00
#
_symmetry.space_group_name_H-M   'P 1'
#
loop_
_entity.id
_entity.type
_entity.pdbx_description
1 polymer ?
#
loop_
_entity_poly.entity_id
_entity_poly.type
_entity_poly.pdbx_seq_one_letter_code
_entity_poly.pdbx_strand_id
1 'polypeptide(L)'
;QLFNFAGIEQISFDGLEGCEWTGEGEYANNSFCMRCYDQFDHPVINDASGLHHFLWHMNTRMNWGEPWGEEMRVGQVEGRMRNQAFFHKNLFPAMLGWFLIRKANRRFEASTLMDMEWALSEAAGFDAGFSLSASQDTLDSLGTTEEILEAIR
;
A
#
# COMPACT_ATOMS: atom_id res chain seq x y z
N GLN A 1 -12.16 -18.30 3.15
CA GLN A 1 -11.73 -19.53 2.44
C GLN A 1 -10.47 -19.34 1.60
N LEU A 2 -10.42 -18.36 0.66
CA LEU A 2 -9.23 -18.12 -0.19
C LEU A 2 -7.93 -17.92 0.63
N PHE A 3 -7.95 -17.01 1.61
CA PHE A 3 -6.78 -16.65 2.42
C PHE A 3 -6.19 -17.87 3.13
N ASN A 4 -7.01 -18.58 3.88
CA ASN A 4 -6.60 -19.76 4.65
C ASN A 4 -6.15 -20.92 3.74
N PHE A 5 -6.81 -21.13 2.61
CA PHE A 5 -6.46 -22.22 1.70
C PHE A 5 -5.14 -21.97 0.97
N ALA A 6 -4.92 -20.75 0.50
CA ALA A 6 -3.75 -20.39 -0.30
C ALA A 6 -2.58 -19.84 0.54
N GLY A 7 -2.77 -19.63 1.85
CA GLY A 7 -1.76 -19.01 2.72
C GLY A 7 -1.48 -17.56 2.33
N ILE A 8 -2.51 -16.79 1.97
CA ILE A 8 -2.34 -15.37 1.62
C ILE A 8 -2.22 -14.56 2.90
N GLU A 9 -1.11 -13.86 3.06
CA GLU A 9 -0.78 -13.11 4.28
C GLU A 9 -1.04 -11.60 4.17
N GLN A 10 -1.51 -11.10 3.01
CA GLN A 10 -1.77 -9.67 2.83
C GLN A 10 -3.05 -9.38 2.02
N ILE A 11 -3.79 -8.35 2.44
CA ILE A 11 -4.93 -7.78 1.71
C ILE A 11 -4.94 -6.25 1.80
N SER A 12 -5.46 -5.57 0.79
CA SER A 12 -5.83 -4.16 0.89
C SER A 12 -7.35 -4.04 0.83
N PHE A 13 -7.93 -3.39 1.84
CA PHE A 13 -9.33 -2.97 1.89
C PHE A 13 -9.48 -1.55 1.29
N ASP A 14 -8.79 -1.28 0.19
CA ASP A 14 -9.01 -0.08 -0.61
C ASP A 14 -10.30 -0.22 -1.44
N GLY A 15 -11.03 0.88 -1.68
CA GLY A 15 -12.29 0.89 -2.41
C GLY A 15 -13.53 0.49 -1.61
N LEU A 16 -13.50 0.60 -0.28
CA LEU A 16 -14.65 0.29 0.60
C LEU A 16 -15.88 1.16 0.33
N GLU A 17 -15.71 2.30 -0.35
CA GLU A 17 -16.81 3.16 -0.80
C GLU A 17 -17.83 2.38 -1.64
N GLY A 18 -17.40 1.30 -2.32
CA GLY A 18 -18.31 0.40 -3.03
C GLY A 18 -19.31 -0.32 -2.12
N CYS A 19 -18.96 -0.56 -0.85
CA CYS A 19 -19.87 -1.14 0.14
C CYS A 19 -20.96 -0.14 0.55
N GLU A 20 -20.67 1.16 0.54
CA GLU A 20 -21.64 2.21 0.91
C GLU A 20 -22.82 2.28 -0.06
N TRP A 21 -22.63 1.83 -1.31
CA TRP A 21 -23.67 1.84 -2.36
C TRP A 21 -24.81 0.85 -2.08
N THR A 22 -24.67 0.00 -1.07
CA THR A 22 -25.76 -0.82 -0.53
C THR A 22 -26.85 0.00 0.17
N GLY A 23 -26.57 1.28 0.51
CA GLY A 23 -27.46 2.15 1.26
C GLY A 23 -27.25 2.13 2.78
N GLU A 24 -26.36 1.27 3.27
CA GLU A 24 -26.10 1.08 4.71
C GLU A 24 -24.88 1.88 5.23
N GLY A 25 -24.21 2.64 4.34
CA GLY A 25 -23.06 3.49 4.70
C GLY A 25 -21.94 2.74 5.41
N GLU A 26 -21.38 3.33 6.47
CA GLU A 26 -20.26 2.74 7.24
C GLU A 26 -20.57 1.36 7.82
N TYR A 27 -21.85 1.03 8.07
CA TYR A 27 -22.22 -0.30 8.54
C TYR A 27 -21.87 -1.38 7.51
N ALA A 28 -22.03 -1.10 6.21
CA ALA A 28 -21.63 -2.03 5.15
C ALA A 28 -20.11 -2.24 5.13
N ASN A 29 -19.34 -1.14 5.20
CA ASN A 29 -17.87 -1.18 5.21
C ASN A 29 -17.37 -2.03 6.40
N ASN A 30 -17.87 -1.73 7.60
CA ASN A 30 -17.50 -2.44 8.82
C ASN A 30 -17.91 -3.92 8.76
N SER A 31 -19.13 -4.21 8.31
CA SER A 31 -19.63 -5.58 8.18
C SER A 31 -18.84 -6.40 7.17
N PHE A 32 -18.39 -5.79 6.07
CA PHE A 32 -17.58 -6.46 5.06
C PHE A 32 -16.21 -6.83 5.64
N CYS A 33 -15.49 -5.84 6.19
CA CYS A 33 -14.16 -6.05 6.77
C CYS A 33 -14.18 -7.08 7.92
N MET A 34 -15.17 -7.03 8.82
CA MET A 34 -15.28 -8.00 9.91
C MET A 34 -15.53 -9.43 9.43
N ARG A 35 -16.39 -9.61 8.42
CA ARG A 35 -16.63 -10.96 7.86
C ARG A 35 -15.36 -11.57 7.28
N CYS A 36 -14.45 -10.76 6.74
CA CYS A 36 -13.14 -11.20 6.31
C CYS A 36 -12.24 -11.49 7.51
N TYR A 37 -12.10 -10.52 8.42
CA TYR A 37 -11.23 -10.59 9.59
C TYR A 37 -11.52 -11.80 10.50
N ASP A 38 -12.79 -12.05 10.81
CA ASP A 38 -13.24 -13.14 11.68
C ASP A 38 -12.97 -14.55 11.08
N GLN A 39 -12.68 -14.63 9.78
CA GLN A 39 -12.42 -15.89 9.09
C GLN A 39 -10.94 -16.20 8.91
N PHE A 40 -10.04 -15.25 9.16
CA PHE A 40 -8.61 -15.49 9.06
C PHE A 40 -8.15 -16.42 10.18
N ASP A 41 -7.44 -17.51 9.84
CA ASP A 41 -6.88 -18.47 10.81
C ASP A 41 -5.39 -18.23 11.08
N HIS A 42 -4.83 -17.19 10.50
CA HIS A 42 -3.46 -16.72 10.67
C HIS A 42 -3.41 -15.18 10.60
N PRO A 43 -2.33 -14.54 11.08
CA PRO A 43 -2.16 -13.10 10.92
C PRO A 43 -2.15 -12.69 9.45
N VAL A 44 -2.98 -11.69 9.09
CA VAL A 44 -3.03 -11.11 7.75
C VAL A 44 -2.74 -9.61 7.86
N ILE A 45 -1.68 -9.17 7.19
CA ILE A 45 -1.34 -7.76 7.03
C ILE A 45 -2.44 -7.12 6.18
N ASN A 46 -3.04 -6.07 6.70
CA ASN A 46 -4.03 -5.31 5.96
C ASN A 46 -3.86 -3.81 6.08
N ASP A 47 -4.26 -3.13 5.00
CA ASP A 47 -4.38 -1.69 4.91
C ASP A 47 -5.72 -1.28 4.28
N ALA A 48 -6.04 0.01 4.35
CA ALA A 48 -7.20 0.61 3.73
C ALA A 48 -6.87 2.05 3.29
N SER A 49 -7.63 2.57 2.34
CA SER A 49 -7.63 4.01 2.00
C SER A 49 -8.55 4.81 2.91
N GLY A 50 -9.71 4.25 3.28
CA GLY A 50 -10.66 4.80 4.24
C GLY A 50 -10.36 4.36 5.68
N LEU A 51 -10.07 5.31 6.57
CA LEU A 51 -9.94 5.04 8.01
C LEU A 51 -11.28 5.20 8.72
N HIS A 52 -11.97 4.09 8.98
CA HIS A 52 -13.15 4.08 9.85
C HIS A 52 -12.73 3.78 11.30
N HIS A 53 -13.32 4.50 12.26
CA HIS A 53 -12.97 4.37 13.68
C HIS A 53 -13.10 2.92 14.18
N PHE A 54 -14.17 2.24 13.75
CA PHE A 54 -14.41 0.84 14.10
C PHE A 54 -13.29 -0.09 13.62
N LEU A 55 -12.70 0.16 12.45
CA LEU A 55 -11.67 -0.72 11.86
C LEU A 55 -10.27 -0.51 12.47
N TRP A 56 -10.09 0.47 13.37
CA TRP A 56 -8.78 0.77 13.98
C TRP A 56 -8.10 -0.45 14.61
N HIS A 57 -8.88 -1.31 15.27
CA HIS A 57 -8.37 -2.50 15.97
C HIS A 57 -7.94 -3.66 15.06
N MET A 58 -8.34 -3.64 13.78
CA MET A 58 -7.98 -4.69 12.82
C MET A 58 -6.94 -4.23 11.79
N ASN A 59 -6.89 -2.93 11.49
CA ASN A 59 -5.97 -2.39 10.50
C ASN A 59 -4.53 -2.49 10.99
N THR A 60 -3.69 -3.19 10.21
CA THR A 60 -2.27 -3.33 10.58
C THR A 60 -1.44 -2.13 10.17
N ARG A 61 -1.84 -1.44 9.09
CA ARG A 61 -1.19 -0.22 8.60
C ARG A 61 -2.16 0.60 7.76
N MET A 62 -1.78 1.84 7.44
CA MET A 62 -2.51 2.71 6.54
C MET A 62 -1.60 3.08 5.38
N ASN A 63 -2.09 2.98 4.16
CA ASN A 63 -1.21 3.01 3.00
C ASN A 63 -1.67 4.06 2.00
N TRP A 64 -1.44 5.33 2.36
CA TRP A 64 -1.90 6.48 1.60
C TRP A 64 -0.83 7.03 0.67
N GLY A 65 -1.23 7.34 -0.55
CA GLY A 65 -0.35 7.91 -1.56
C GLY A 65 -0.46 7.12 -2.86
N GLU A 66 -1.40 7.52 -3.70
CA GLU A 66 -1.58 6.92 -5.01
C GLU A 66 -0.30 7.07 -5.84
N PRO A 67 0.17 5.99 -6.49
CA PRO A 67 1.40 6.03 -7.27
C PRO A 67 1.16 6.49 -8.72
N TRP A 68 -0.07 6.90 -9.03
CA TRP A 68 -0.51 7.22 -10.38
C TRP A 68 -0.30 8.69 -10.72
N GLY A 69 0.03 8.97 -11.97
CA GLY A 69 0.00 10.33 -12.52
C GLY A 69 1.23 11.21 -12.29
N GLU A 70 2.17 10.80 -11.44
CA GLU A 70 3.38 11.57 -11.12
C GLU A 70 4.65 10.68 -11.01
N GLU A 71 5.82 11.32 -11.01
CA GLU A 71 7.09 10.62 -10.78
C GLU A 71 7.28 10.19 -9.32
N MET A 72 8.00 9.10 -9.07
CA MET A 72 8.14 8.51 -7.74
C MET A 72 8.65 9.50 -6.67
N ARG A 73 9.63 10.32 -7.04
CA ARG A 73 10.28 11.28 -6.14
C ARG A 73 9.61 12.65 -6.11
N VAL A 74 8.49 12.80 -6.81
CA VAL A 74 7.76 14.06 -6.95
C VAL A 74 6.33 13.91 -6.43
N GLY A 75 5.69 12.80 -6.76
CA GLY A 75 4.30 12.50 -6.45
C GLY A 75 4.01 12.41 -4.95
N GLN A 76 3.30 13.42 -4.44
CA GLN A 76 2.79 13.48 -3.07
C GLN A 76 3.85 13.34 -1.97
N VAL A 77 5.14 13.56 -2.26
CA VAL A 77 6.24 13.33 -1.29
C VAL A 77 6.03 14.08 0.03
N GLU A 78 5.70 15.38 -0.04
CA GLU A 78 5.42 16.19 1.15
C GLU A 78 4.23 15.63 1.95
N GLY A 79 3.19 15.16 1.26
CA GLY A 79 2.03 14.54 1.89
C GLY A 79 2.39 13.25 2.61
N ARG A 80 3.18 12.39 1.96
CA ARG A 80 3.69 11.13 2.54
C ARG A 80 4.54 11.41 3.78
N MET A 81 5.44 12.39 3.74
CA MET A 81 6.25 12.80 4.89
C MET A 81 5.40 13.34 6.04
N ARG A 82 4.40 14.19 5.74
CA ARG A 82 3.49 14.74 6.75
C ARG A 82 2.63 13.66 7.41
N ASN A 83 2.25 12.63 6.67
CA ASN A 83 1.46 11.51 7.20
C ASN A 83 2.21 10.71 8.28
N GLN A 84 3.55 10.74 8.32
CA GLN A 84 4.30 10.03 9.37
C GLN A 84 3.98 10.56 10.77
N ALA A 85 3.82 11.88 10.92
CA ALA A 85 3.38 12.48 12.17
C ALA A 85 1.93 12.09 12.53
N PHE A 86 1.07 11.91 11.51
CA PHE A 86 -0.29 11.43 11.71
C PHE A 86 -0.30 9.98 12.22
N PHE A 87 0.48 9.08 11.61
CA PHE A 87 0.56 7.68 12.04
C PHE A 87 1.06 7.56 13.48
N HIS A 88 2.16 8.25 13.80
CA HIS A 88 2.71 8.27 15.16
C HIS A 88 1.68 8.77 16.20
N LYS A 89 0.96 9.86 15.90
CA LYS A 89 -0.07 10.41 16.80
C LYS A 89 -1.25 9.45 17.02
N ASN A 90 -1.57 8.63 16.03
CA ASN A 90 -2.72 7.71 16.05
C ASN A 90 -2.33 6.25 16.33
N LEU A 91 -1.08 6.00 16.75
CA LEU A 91 -0.53 4.68 17.06
C LEU A 91 -0.60 3.69 15.89
N PHE A 92 -0.50 4.19 14.66
CA PHE A 92 -0.37 3.36 13.47
C PHE A 92 1.10 3.19 13.09
N PRO A 93 1.50 2.02 12.53
CA PRO A 93 2.80 1.87 11.90
C PRO A 93 2.99 2.90 10.78
N ALA A 94 4.20 3.44 10.70
CA ALA A 94 4.59 4.41 9.69
C ALA A 94 4.60 3.76 8.30
N MET A 95 4.13 4.49 7.30
CA MET A 95 3.98 4.01 5.91
C MET A 95 4.12 5.15 4.92
N LEU A 96 4.93 4.97 3.88
CA LEU A 96 5.15 5.98 2.84
C LEU A 96 4.13 5.92 1.71
N GLY A 97 3.22 4.94 1.70
CA GLY A 97 2.25 4.75 0.63
C GLY A 97 2.74 3.80 -0.46
N TRP A 98 2.15 3.93 -1.64
CA TRP A 98 2.44 3.07 -2.79
C TRP A 98 3.46 3.76 -3.70
N PHE A 99 4.36 2.97 -4.27
CA PHE A 99 5.25 3.37 -5.34
C PHE A 99 5.08 2.43 -6.54
N LEU A 100 5.09 2.98 -7.75
CA LEU A 100 4.89 2.23 -8.97
C LEU A 100 6.22 1.95 -9.65
N ILE A 101 6.51 0.67 -9.88
CA ILE A 101 7.51 0.24 -10.85
C ILE A 101 6.86 0.32 -12.24
N ARG A 102 7.45 1.09 -13.14
CA ARG A 102 6.90 1.36 -14.47
C ARG A 102 7.94 1.28 -15.56
N LYS A 103 7.46 0.99 -16.78
CA LYS A 103 8.22 1.17 -18.02
C LYS A 103 8.23 2.64 -18.42
N ALA A 104 9.23 2.99 -19.23
CA ALA A 104 9.23 4.27 -19.93
C ALA A 104 7.97 4.38 -20.80
N ASN A 105 7.34 5.55 -20.78
CA ASN A 105 6.23 5.89 -21.64
C ASN A 105 6.37 7.34 -22.12
N ARG A 106 5.34 7.88 -22.77
CA ARG A 106 5.39 9.24 -23.33
C ARG A 106 5.54 10.35 -22.29
N ARG A 107 5.24 10.07 -21.03
CA ARG A 107 5.23 11.05 -19.93
C ARG A 107 6.36 10.82 -18.93
N PHE A 108 6.78 9.58 -18.73
CA PHE A 108 7.69 9.22 -17.65
C PHE A 108 8.77 8.28 -18.13
N GLU A 109 9.95 8.44 -17.55
CA GLU A 109 11.03 7.46 -17.66
C GLU A 109 10.69 6.17 -16.90
N ALA A 110 11.39 5.10 -17.28
CA ALA A 110 11.34 3.83 -16.58
C ALA A 110 11.85 3.97 -15.14
N SER A 111 11.28 3.19 -14.22
CA SER A 111 11.77 3.12 -12.85
C SER A 111 13.21 2.61 -12.83
N THR A 112 14.05 3.27 -12.05
CA THR A 112 15.48 2.96 -11.90
C THR A 112 15.78 2.38 -10.53
N LEU A 113 16.95 1.74 -10.39
CA LEU A 113 17.47 1.32 -9.09
C LEU A 113 17.56 2.51 -8.11
N MET A 114 18.01 3.67 -8.59
CA MET A 114 18.09 4.89 -7.79
C MET A 114 16.73 5.35 -7.24
N ASP A 115 15.62 5.06 -7.94
CA ASP A 115 14.27 5.37 -7.43
C ASP A 115 13.92 4.47 -6.25
N MET A 116 14.31 3.19 -6.33
CA MET A 116 14.10 2.22 -5.25
C MET A 116 14.98 2.54 -4.04
N GLU A 117 16.26 2.86 -4.27
CA GLU A 117 17.18 3.28 -3.21
C GLU A 117 16.70 4.56 -2.51
N TRP A 118 16.11 5.50 -3.26
CA TRP A 118 15.47 6.66 -2.65
C TRP A 118 14.30 6.24 -1.76
N ALA A 119 13.37 5.42 -2.26
CA ALA A 119 12.23 4.94 -1.45
C ALA A 119 12.67 4.17 -0.19
N LEU A 120 13.70 3.32 -0.31
CA LEU A 120 14.32 2.61 0.81
C LEU A 120 14.99 3.56 1.81
N SER A 121 15.64 4.62 1.33
CA SER A 121 16.29 5.62 2.18
C SER A 121 15.25 6.41 2.98
N GLU A 122 14.16 6.82 2.35
CA GLU A 122 13.05 7.49 3.04
C GLU A 122 12.40 6.54 4.06
N ALA A 123 12.19 5.27 3.68
CA ALA A 123 11.63 4.25 4.56
C ALA A 123 12.48 4.06 5.82
N ALA A 124 13.81 3.92 5.64
CA ALA A 124 14.75 3.83 6.76
C ALA A 124 14.78 5.11 7.62
N GLY A 125 14.66 6.30 7.00
CA GLY A 125 14.67 7.57 7.72
C GLY A 125 13.45 7.79 8.61
N PHE A 126 12.29 7.30 8.19
CA PHE A 126 11.03 7.45 8.94
C PHE A 126 10.62 6.21 9.75
N ASP A 127 11.43 5.14 9.74
CA ASP A 127 11.04 3.83 10.27
C ASP A 127 9.69 3.36 9.69
N ALA A 128 9.54 3.54 8.38
CA ALA A 128 8.28 3.40 7.66
C ALA A 128 8.34 2.26 6.63
N GLY A 129 7.23 1.54 6.47
CA GLY A 129 7.06 0.62 5.34
C GLY A 129 6.61 1.34 4.07
N PHE A 130 6.56 0.62 2.96
CA PHE A 130 5.92 1.07 1.71
C PHE A 130 5.39 -0.13 0.93
N SER A 131 4.62 0.15 -0.12
CA SER A 131 4.17 -0.87 -1.06
C SER A 131 4.68 -0.59 -2.46
N LEU A 132 5.07 -1.65 -3.17
CA LEU A 132 5.43 -1.59 -4.58
C LEU A 132 4.29 -2.18 -5.41
N SER A 133 3.88 -1.43 -6.42
CA SER A 133 2.95 -1.88 -7.45
C SER A 133 3.72 -2.09 -8.73
N ALA A 134 3.55 -3.23 -9.37
CA ALA A 134 4.12 -3.55 -10.66
C ALA A 134 3.22 -4.56 -11.39
N SER A 135 3.17 -4.49 -12.71
CA SER A 135 2.60 -5.57 -13.52
C SER A 135 3.68 -6.57 -13.89
N GLN A 136 3.30 -7.84 -14.07
CA GLN A 136 4.24 -8.88 -14.51
C GLN A 136 4.94 -8.49 -15.83
N ASP A 137 4.20 -7.99 -16.82
CA ASP A 137 4.77 -7.49 -18.08
C ASP A 137 5.80 -6.37 -17.88
N THR A 138 5.60 -5.51 -16.88
CA THR A 138 6.61 -4.49 -16.53
C THR A 138 7.86 -5.14 -15.98
N LEU A 139 7.73 -6.06 -15.03
CA LEU A 139 8.87 -6.77 -14.43
C LEU A 139 9.62 -7.60 -15.49
N ASP A 140 8.93 -8.21 -16.44
CA ASP A 140 9.58 -9.04 -17.46
C ASP A 140 10.39 -8.20 -18.48
N SER A 141 10.08 -6.91 -18.64
CA SER A 141 10.64 -6.07 -19.71
C SER A 141 11.45 -4.85 -19.27
N LEU A 142 11.51 -4.53 -17.98
CA LEU A 142 12.24 -3.36 -17.46
C LEU A 142 13.76 -3.48 -17.64
N GLY A 143 14.30 -4.70 -17.76
CA GLY A 143 15.73 -4.98 -17.91
C GLY A 143 16.54 -4.85 -16.62
N THR A 144 16.05 -4.09 -15.63
CA THR A 144 16.67 -3.86 -14.30
C THR A 144 15.91 -4.56 -13.15
N THR A 145 14.96 -5.44 -13.48
CA THR A 145 14.08 -6.08 -12.50
C THR A 145 14.83 -6.87 -11.45
N GLU A 146 15.84 -7.66 -11.84
CA GLU A 146 16.62 -8.45 -10.89
C GLU A 146 17.37 -7.55 -9.89
N GLU A 147 17.98 -6.46 -10.37
CA GLU A 147 18.67 -5.48 -9.53
C GLU A 147 17.71 -4.80 -8.54
N ILE A 148 16.53 -4.39 -9.02
CA ILE A 148 15.49 -3.77 -8.20
C ILE A 148 14.97 -4.74 -7.14
N LEU A 149 14.68 -5.99 -7.51
CA LEU A 149 14.15 -6.99 -6.58
C LEU A 149 15.18 -7.41 -5.53
N GLU A 150 16.46 -7.48 -5.89
CA GLU A 150 17.53 -7.77 -4.92
C GLU A 150 17.73 -6.62 -3.94
N ALA A 151 17.60 -5.36 -4.38
CA ALA A 151 17.75 -4.19 -3.52
C ALA A 151 16.65 -4.06 -2.44
N ILE A 152 15.45 -4.57 -2.70
CA ILE A 152 14.28 -4.44 -1.81
C ILE A 152 14.05 -5.67 -0.92
N ARG A 153 14.92 -6.67 -1.00
CA ARG A 153 14.80 -7.95 -0.29
C ARG A 153 15.12 -7.82 1.20
#